data_AF-A0A7W0FAZ5-F1
#
_entry.id   AF-A0A7W0FAZ5-F1
#
_cell.length_a   1.000
_cell.length_b   1.000
_cell.length_c   1.000
_cell.angle_alpha   90.00
_cell.angle_beta   90.00
_cell.angle_gamma   90.00
#
_symmetry.space_group_name_H-M   'P 1'
#
loop_
_entity.id
_entity.type
_entity.pdbx_description
1 polymer ?
#
loop_
_entity_poly.entity_id
_entity_poly.type
_entity_poly.pdbx_seq_one_letter_code
_entity_poly.pdbx_strand_id
1 'polypeptide(L)'
;MIEEIINKNGKEYLKVELIQITQKNKKFYISKISAKRFLKIYTVEPAEYDIERQANFASSFEDDREYYEHLMNNDKERINKKSFQRPSNDTRVSEIKNFLNTNEIGLFPNSIIVTCDLLNDKIGECNIAFNEVDSFENRPKSAYLEEIDNNIFLYIPYQKDSVLVIDGQHRLLGLKAASKEVTEDYELIITFIIGFDRSIVANLFYTINYTQKSVNKSVLYHLMGEFSREIDKMAFMHGTIKILNEIEESALYKRIKMLGNVPKSLSNEVRKQMTISQAFLIDYLIGYISKEAKNSIHQPIFYYYYKSENMRIEIIQFLLKYFDSIREALPEQWDNVDEYILTKTVGLGACIKLLPFLYVKMFIDEYQMDPKKIVQINVNTLKNHLKGIETINFSKSGEYGSVGSAGSLNKLKKQLIENIDFFQADNYEDFLRVFKENYLSKYKKWLTKYL
;
A
#
# COMPACT_ATOMS: atom_id res chain seq x y z
N MET A 1 -25.40 23.30 7.69
CA MET A 1 -25.52 22.22 6.70
C MET A 1 -26.75 21.38 6.98
N ILE A 2 -27.84 21.81 6.35
CA ILE A 2 -29.16 21.17 6.33
C ILE A 2 -29.10 19.91 5.45
N GLU A 3 -29.74 18.83 5.92
CA GLU A 3 -29.94 17.57 5.19
C GLU A 3 -31.35 17.01 5.49
N GLU A 4 -32.28 17.11 4.53
CA GLU A 4 -33.67 16.68 4.72
C GLU A 4 -34.25 16.01 3.46
N ILE A 5 -35.20 15.09 3.67
CA ILE A 5 -35.99 14.52 2.58
C ILE A 5 -37.23 15.40 2.43
N ILE A 6 -37.41 15.96 1.25
CA ILE A 6 -38.61 16.73 0.90
C ILE A 6 -39.43 15.95 -0.13
N ASN A 7 -40.75 16.09 -0.05
CA ASN A 7 -41.65 15.59 -1.08
C ASN A 7 -42.17 16.77 -1.91
N LYS A 8 -42.02 16.69 -3.22
CA LYS A 8 -42.51 17.70 -4.16
C LYS A 8 -43.12 17.01 -5.36
N ASN A 9 -44.38 17.30 -5.65
CA ASN A 9 -45.16 16.70 -6.74
C ASN A 9 -45.11 15.16 -6.75
N GLY A 10 -45.16 14.53 -5.57
CA GLY A 10 -45.12 13.07 -5.42
C GLY A 10 -43.73 12.44 -5.60
N LYS A 11 -42.68 13.24 -5.78
CA LYS A 11 -41.29 12.78 -5.86
C LYS A 11 -40.50 13.21 -4.62
N GLU A 12 -39.71 12.28 -4.08
CA GLU A 12 -38.83 12.56 -2.95
C GLU A 12 -37.48 13.11 -3.44
N TYR A 13 -37.01 14.17 -2.81
CA TYR A 13 -35.67 14.74 -3.03
C TYR A 13 -34.91 14.81 -1.72
N LEU A 14 -33.63 14.47 -1.78
CA LEU A 14 -32.66 14.79 -0.73
C LEU A 14 -32.18 16.22 -0.97
N LYS A 15 -32.58 17.13 -0.07
CA LYS A 15 -32.11 18.52 -0.04
C LYS A 15 -30.85 18.59 0.81
N VAL A 16 -29.78 19.14 0.24
CA VAL A 16 -28.50 19.34 0.92
C VAL A 16 -28.00 20.76 0.75
N GLU A 17 -27.52 21.36 1.83
CA GLU A 17 -26.87 22.67 1.80
C GLU A 17 -25.42 22.54 1.31
N LEU A 18 -25.02 23.42 0.39
CA LEU A 18 -23.73 23.39 -0.30
C LEU A 18 -22.85 24.57 0.14
N ILE A 19 -21.58 24.28 0.38
CA ILE A 19 -20.51 25.27 0.55
C ILE A 19 -19.77 25.38 -0.78
N GLN A 20 -19.83 26.55 -1.42
CA GLN A 20 -19.09 26.82 -2.67
C GLN A 20 -17.61 27.06 -2.39
N ILE A 21 -16.73 26.35 -3.09
CA ILE A 21 -15.28 26.51 -3.07
C ILE A 21 -14.80 26.95 -4.45
N THR A 22 -13.90 27.94 -4.48
CA THR A 22 -13.31 28.44 -5.73
C THR A 22 -11.82 28.15 -5.76
N GLN A 23 -11.35 27.48 -6.81
CA GLN A 23 -9.92 27.20 -7.06
C GLN A 23 -9.59 27.49 -8.53
N LYS A 24 -8.58 28.32 -8.79
CA LYS A 24 -8.14 28.71 -10.15
C LYS A 24 -9.31 29.03 -11.10
N ASN A 25 -10.28 29.82 -10.63
CA ASN A 25 -11.49 30.25 -11.35
C ASN A 25 -12.52 29.14 -11.66
N LYS A 26 -12.34 27.92 -11.13
CA LYS A 26 -13.34 26.86 -11.16
C LYS A 26 -14.03 26.76 -9.80
N LYS A 27 -15.34 26.48 -9.83
CA LYS A 27 -16.18 26.33 -8.64
C LYS A 27 -16.53 24.86 -8.46
N PHE A 28 -16.52 24.39 -7.23
CA PHE A 28 -17.09 23.11 -6.83
C PHE A 28 -17.74 23.27 -5.45
N TYR A 29 -18.47 22.26 -5.01
CA TYR A 29 -19.25 22.37 -3.79
C TYR A 29 -18.91 21.26 -2.80
N ILE A 30 -19.01 21.57 -1.51
CA ILE A 30 -18.83 20.61 -0.41
C ILE A 30 -20.11 20.57 0.41
N SER A 31 -20.52 19.37 0.83
CA SER A 31 -21.59 19.18 1.81
C SER A 31 -21.27 18.02 2.74
N LYS A 32 -22.06 17.87 3.81
CA LYS A 32 -22.09 16.64 4.61
C LYS A 32 -23.41 15.92 4.36
N ILE A 33 -23.35 14.60 4.22
CA ILE A 33 -24.54 13.76 4.01
C ILE A 33 -24.42 12.49 4.87
N SER A 34 -25.50 12.12 5.55
CA SER A 34 -25.58 10.85 6.27
C SER A 34 -25.35 9.65 5.34
N ALA A 35 -24.56 8.69 5.79
CA ALA A 35 -24.26 7.48 5.04
C ALA A 35 -25.54 6.71 4.67
N LYS A 36 -26.48 6.61 5.61
CA LYS A 36 -27.80 5.98 5.41
C LYS A 36 -28.55 6.54 4.21
N ARG A 37 -28.51 7.86 3.98
CA ARG A 37 -29.20 8.49 2.84
C ARG A 37 -28.35 8.43 1.58
N PHE A 38 -27.04 8.71 1.68
CA PHE A 38 -26.14 8.69 0.53
C PHE A 38 -26.07 7.31 -0.14
N LEU A 39 -26.06 6.23 0.66
CA LEU A 39 -26.02 4.84 0.17
C LEU A 39 -27.25 4.43 -0.67
N LYS A 40 -28.34 5.21 -0.63
CA LYS A 40 -29.56 4.94 -1.42
C LYS A 40 -29.57 5.64 -2.78
N ILE A 41 -28.76 6.69 -2.95
CA ILE A 41 -28.82 7.55 -4.13
C ILE A 41 -27.63 7.40 -5.08
N TYR A 42 -26.51 6.85 -4.61
CA TYR A 42 -25.30 6.77 -5.40
C TYR A 42 -25.32 5.63 -6.43
N THR A 43 -24.53 5.80 -7.48
CA THR A 43 -24.09 4.78 -8.40
C THR A 43 -22.59 4.92 -8.67
N VAL A 44 -22.03 3.84 -9.19
CA VAL A 44 -20.64 3.72 -9.61
C VAL A 44 -20.54 3.44 -11.11
N GLU A 45 -21.67 3.22 -11.78
CA GLU A 45 -21.73 2.97 -13.22
C GLU A 45 -22.18 4.27 -13.91
N PRO A 46 -21.35 4.86 -14.79
CA PRO A 46 -21.81 5.97 -15.61
C PRO A 46 -22.95 5.49 -16.53
N ALA A 47 -23.96 6.32 -16.74
CA ALA A 47 -24.96 6.07 -17.77
C ALA A 47 -24.25 5.87 -19.13
N GLU A 48 -24.77 4.95 -19.97
CA GLU A 48 -24.14 4.51 -21.21
C GLU A 48 -23.53 5.67 -22.01
N TYR A 49 -22.25 5.49 -22.35
CA TYR A 49 -21.44 6.51 -23.01
C TYR A 49 -21.82 6.57 -24.49
N ASP A 50 -22.58 7.59 -24.88
CA ASP A 50 -22.91 7.83 -26.29
C ASP A 50 -21.67 8.41 -27.02
N ILE A 51 -20.90 7.50 -27.62
CA ILE A 51 -19.64 7.77 -28.33
C ILE A 51 -19.88 8.66 -29.57
N GLU A 52 -21.04 8.53 -30.23
CA GLU A 52 -21.37 9.29 -31.45
C GLU A 52 -21.61 10.78 -31.15
N ARG A 53 -22.24 11.07 -30.01
CA ARG A 53 -22.50 12.44 -29.58
C ARG A 53 -21.22 13.21 -29.24
N GLN A 54 -20.16 12.50 -28.84
CA GLN A 54 -18.84 13.10 -28.56
C GLN A 54 -17.98 13.29 -29.79
N ALA A 55 -18.03 12.40 -30.78
CA ALA A 55 -17.30 12.58 -32.03
C ALA A 55 -17.71 13.88 -32.74
N ASN A 56 -19.00 14.23 -32.66
CA ASN A 56 -19.55 15.48 -33.19
C ASN A 56 -19.27 16.73 -32.32
N PHE A 57 -18.80 16.56 -31.08
CA PHE A 57 -18.49 17.66 -30.15
C PHE A 57 -16.98 17.91 -30.04
N ALA A 58 -16.15 16.86 -30.13
CA ALA A 58 -14.70 16.97 -30.26
C ALA A 58 -14.28 17.69 -31.55
N SER A 59 -15.12 17.63 -32.59
CA SER A 59 -14.97 18.44 -33.80
C SER A 59 -15.26 19.93 -33.59
N SER A 60 -15.81 20.33 -32.44
CA SER A 60 -16.18 21.71 -32.11
C SER A 60 -15.07 22.49 -31.38
N PHE A 61 -13.97 21.83 -31.00
CA PHE A 61 -12.82 22.44 -30.32
C PHE A 61 -11.53 22.08 -31.06
N GLU A 62 -11.17 22.89 -32.07
CA GLU A 62 -10.00 22.62 -32.94
C GLU A 62 -8.66 22.60 -32.18
N ASP A 63 -8.52 23.38 -31.11
CA ASP A 63 -7.23 23.56 -30.40
C ASP A 63 -6.85 22.36 -29.50
N ASP A 64 -7.81 21.58 -29.02
CA ASP A 64 -7.57 20.44 -28.12
C ASP A 64 -7.81 19.07 -28.80
N ARG A 65 -8.08 19.08 -30.11
CA ARG A 65 -8.49 17.90 -30.89
C ARG A 65 -7.47 16.77 -30.83
N GLU A 66 -6.17 17.09 -30.96
CA GLU A 66 -5.09 16.11 -30.91
C GLU A 66 -4.94 15.44 -29.53
N TYR A 67 -5.20 16.18 -28.44
CA TYR A 67 -5.15 15.65 -27.07
C TYR A 67 -6.28 14.65 -26.81
N TYR A 68 -7.50 14.99 -27.23
CA TYR A 68 -8.67 14.12 -27.11
C TYR A 68 -8.58 12.91 -28.05
N GLU A 69 -8.11 13.08 -29.28
CA GLU A 69 -7.88 11.98 -30.22
C GLU A 69 -6.79 11.03 -29.74
N HIS A 70 -5.70 11.54 -29.14
CA HIS A 70 -4.65 10.72 -28.53
C HIS A 70 -5.15 9.92 -27.31
N LEU A 71 -5.97 10.52 -26.46
CA LEU A 71 -6.62 9.83 -25.33
C LEU A 71 -7.60 8.75 -25.83
N MET A 72 -8.43 9.07 -26.83
CA MET A 72 -9.40 8.12 -27.39
C MET A 72 -8.73 6.97 -28.15
N ASN A 73 -7.65 7.23 -28.90
CA ASN A 73 -6.97 6.22 -29.72
C ASN A 73 -6.09 5.26 -28.88
N ASN A 74 -5.44 5.74 -27.81
CA ASN A 74 -4.69 4.84 -26.91
C ASN A 74 -5.62 3.94 -26.07
N ASP A 75 -6.86 4.36 -25.84
CA ASP A 75 -7.78 3.68 -24.94
C ASP A 75 -8.99 3.01 -25.62
N LYS A 76 -9.14 3.07 -26.96
CA LYS A 76 -10.12 2.26 -27.70
C LYS A 76 -10.01 0.76 -27.40
N GLU A 77 -8.85 0.24 -27.02
CA GLU A 77 -8.69 -1.15 -26.57
C GLU A 77 -9.01 -1.38 -25.08
N ARG A 78 -8.94 -0.34 -24.24
CA ARG A 78 -9.14 -0.42 -22.77
C ARG A 78 -10.56 -0.06 -22.35
N ILE A 79 -11.17 0.94 -22.99
CA ILE A 79 -12.56 1.39 -22.80
C ILE A 79 -13.53 0.35 -23.38
N ASN A 80 -13.21 -0.30 -24.51
CA ASN A 80 -14.05 -1.34 -25.10
C ASN A 80 -14.13 -2.65 -24.31
N LYS A 81 -13.38 -2.82 -23.21
CA LYS A 81 -13.31 -4.08 -22.45
C LYS A 81 -13.43 -3.97 -20.93
N LYS A 82 -13.42 -2.78 -20.34
CA LYS A 82 -13.53 -2.60 -18.88
C LYS A 82 -14.37 -1.37 -18.56
N SER A 83 -15.23 -1.52 -17.56
CA SER A 83 -15.92 -0.38 -16.93
C SER A 83 -14.92 0.73 -16.59
N PHE A 84 -15.37 1.99 -16.65
CA PHE A 84 -14.56 3.19 -16.35
C PHE A 84 -13.97 3.21 -14.92
N GLN A 85 -14.32 2.22 -14.10
CA GLN A 85 -13.84 2.08 -12.74
C GLN A 85 -12.90 0.89 -12.56
N ARG A 86 -12.01 1.00 -11.57
CA ARG A 86 -11.28 -0.17 -11.08
C ARG A 86 -12.31 -1.16 -10.52
N PRO A 87 -12.22 -2.46 -10.85
CA PRO A 87 -13.05 -3.46 -10.19
C PRO A 87 -12.89 -3.34 -8.68
N SER A 88 -14.00 -3.51 -7.94
CA SER A 88 -13.95 -3.54 -6.49
C SER A 88 -12.99 -4.64 -6.04
N ASN A 89 -12.12 -4.32 -5.09
CA ASN A 89 -11.23 -5.31 -4.48
C ASN A 89 -11.90 -5.77 -3.19
N ASP A 90 -12.40 -7.00 -3.18
CA ASP A 90 -13.17 -7.55 -2.06
C ASP A 90 -12.35 -7.64 -0.77
N THR A 91 -11.04 -7.86 -0.88
CA THR A 91 -10.12 -7.80 0.26
C THR A 91 -10.11 -6.40 0.85
N ARG A 92 -9.98 -5.36 0.02
CA ARG A 92 -9.98 -3.96 0.47
C ARG A 92 -11.31 -3.55 1.09
N VAL A 93 -12.43 -4.03 0.54
CA VAL A 93 -13.77 -3.80 1.13
C VAL A 93 -13.86 -4.45 2.51
N SER A 94 -13.35 -5.68 2.65
CA SER A 94 -13.33 -6.42 3.92
C SER A 94 -12.44 -5.74 4.97
N GLU A 95 -11.27 -5.23 4.57
CA GLU A 95 -10.39 -4.46 5.44
C GLU A 95 -11.08 -3.18 5.95
N ILE A 96 -11.76 -2.44 5.07
CA ILE A 96 -12.49 -1.22 5.43
C ILE A 96 -13.65 -1.54 6.37
N LYS A 97 -14.42 -2.60 6.10
CA LYS A 97 -15.48 -3.08 6.99
C LYS A 97 -14.94 -3.36 8.39
N ASN A 98 -13.84 -4.10 8.48
CA ASN A 98 -13.23 -4.45 9.75
C ASN A 98 -12.74 -3.18 10.47
N PHE A 99 -12.07 -2.27 9.76
CA PHE A 99 -11.64 -0.98 10.29
C PHE A 99 -12.80 -0.19 10.91
N LEU A 100 -13.94 -0.09 10.22
CA LEU A 100 -15.12 0.62 10.73
C LEU A 100 -15.76 -0.06 11.95
N ASN A 101 -15.77 -1.38 12.00
CA ASN A 101 -16.44 -2.12 13.08
C ASN A 101 -15.58 -2.31 14.33
N THR A 102 -14.24 -2.32 14.21
CA THR A 102 -13.35 -2.72 15.31
C THR A 102 -12.37 -1.65 15.78
N ASN A 103 -12.14 -0.60 14.99
CA ASN A 103 -11.20 0.46 15.35
C ASN A 103 -11.93 1.61 16.06
N GLU A 104 -11.43 2.01 17.23
CA GLU A 104 -12.02 3.13 18.01
C GLU A 104 -12.04 4.45 17.24
N ILE A 105 -11.15 4.64 16.26
CA ILE A 105 -11.12 5.87 15.46
C ILE A 105 -12.19 5.78 14.36
N GLY A 106 -12.18 4.76 13.51
CA GLY A 106 -13.23 4.55 12.49
C GLY A 106 -13.52 5.73 11.54
N LEU A 107 -12.64 6.74 11.44
CA LEU A 107 -12.89 7.99 10.71
C LEU A 107 -12.46 7.94 9.23
N PHE A 108 -13.29 8.53 8.36
CA PHE A 108 -12.96 8.87 6.97
C PHE A 108 -12.75 10.39 6.83
N PRO A 109 -11.52 10.91 7.02
CA PRO A 109 -11.28 12.35 6.94
C PRO A 109 -11.34 12.90 5.50
N ASN A 110 -11.24 12.03 4.50
CA ASN A 110 -11.24 12.42 3.08
C ASN A 110 -12.67 12.47 2.53
N SER A 111 -12.93 13.39 1.60
CA SER A 111 -14.24 13.48 0.94
C SER A 111 -14.49 12.35 -0.06
N ILE A 112 -15.77 12.04 -0.30
CA ILE A 112 -16.25 11.28 -1.45
C ILE A 112 -16.51 12.27 -2.56
N ILE A 113 -15.89 12.06 -3.73
CA ILE A 113 -16.02 12.99 -4.86
C ILE A 113 -17.12 12.44 -5.77
N VAL A 114 -18.06 13.30 -6.15
CA VAL A 114 -19.26 12.91 -6.88
C VAL A 114 -19.63 13.93 -7.94
N THR A 115 -20.44 13.49 -8.90
CA THR A 115 -21.12 14.33 -9.89
C THR A 115 -22.59 13.91 -10.01
N CYS A 116 -23.45 14.80 -10.45
CA CYS A 116 -24.83 14.51 -10.83
C CYS A 116 -25.24 15.41 -11.98
N ASP A 117 -26.14 14.91 -12.82
CA ASP A 117 -26.69 15.71 -13.92
C ASP A 117 -27.60 16.81 -13.33
N LEU A 118 -27.39 18.06 -13.73
CA LEU A 118 -28.19 19.19 -13.31
C LEU A 118 -29.28 19.51 -14.34
N LEU A 119 -30.44 19.97 -13.87
CA LEU A 119 -31.47 20.58 -14.70
C LEU A 119 -31.14 22.03 -15.04
N ASN A 120 -30.45 22.73 -14.14
CA ASN A 120 -29.99 24.09 -14.30
C ASN A 120 -28.46 24.17 -14.12
N ASP A 121 -27.74 24.49 -15.21
CA ASP A 121 -26.27 24.46 -15.22
C ASP A 121 -25.62 25.65 -14.50
N LYS A 122 -26.39 26.68 -14.11
CA LYS A 122 -25.88 27.89 -13.43
C LYS A 122 -26.82 28.40 -12.33
N ILE A 123 -26.22 28.75 -11.19
CA ILE A 123 -26.85 29.56 -10.14
C ILE A 123 -26.95 30.99 -10.66
N GLY A 124 -28.18 31.52 -10.78
CA GLY A 124 -28.46 32.88 -11.23
C GLY A 124 -29.00 33.06 -12.67
N GLU A 125 -28.88 32.08 -13.56
CA GLU A 125 -29.50 32.14 -14.91
C GLU A 125 -30.89 31.47 -14.97
N CYS A 126 -31.39 30.99 -13.84
CA CYS A 126 -32.68 30.31 -13.74
C CYS A 126 -33.38 30.71 -12.44
N ASN A 127 -34.04 31.86 -12.44
CA ASN A 127 -35.32 31.99 -11.75
C ASN A 127 -36.35 31.12 -12.53
N ILE A 128 -36.10 29.81 -12.66
CA ILE A 128 -37.16 28.89 -13.05
C ILE A 128 -38.06 28.86 -11.83
N ALA A 129 -39.16 29.62 -11.89
CA ALA A 129 -40.20 29.50 -10.90
C ALA A 129 -40.58 28.02 -10.81
N PHE A 130 -40.60 27.53 -9.57
CA PHE A 130 -40.85 26.16 -9.09
C PHE A 130 -41.95 25.34 -9.77
N ASN A 131 -42.77 25.94 -10.63
CA ASN A 131 -44.01 25.40 -11.20
C ASN A 131 -43.86 24.77 -12.60
N GLU A 132 -42.67 24.79 -13.21
CA GLU A 132 -42.44 24.16 -14.53
C GLU A 132 -41.75 22.77 -14.46
N VAL A 133 -41.54 22.22 -13.26
CA VAL A 133 -40.90 20.89 -13.06
C VAL A 133 -41.70 19.75 -13.73
N ASP A 134 -43.00 19.96 -13.95
CA ASP A 134 -43.88 18.99 -14.63
C ASP A 134 -43.54 18.80 -16.12
N SER A 135 -42.72 19.68 -16.72
CA SER A 135 -42.27 19.55 -18.13
C SER A 135 -41.06 18.59 -18.33
N PHE A 136 -40.53 17.99 -17.26
CA PHE A 136 -39.28 17.21 -17.29
C PHE A 136 -39.44 15.71 -16.99
N GLU A 137 -40.58 15.09 -17.33
CA GLU A 137 -40.78 13.63 -17.20
C GLU A 137 -39.65 12.79 -17.84
N ASN A 138 -38.97 13.33 -18.86
CA ASN A 138 -37.89 12.67 -19.58
C ASN A 138 -36.52 12.66 -18.86
N ARG A 139 -36.36 13.30 -17.68
CA ARG A 139 -35.09 13.32 -16.92
C ARG A 139 -35.29 13.08 -15.41
N PRO A 140 -35.79 11.90 -14.99
CA PRO A 140 -36.21 11.65 -13.62
C PRO A 140 -35.06 11.61 -12.59
N LYS A 141 -33.80 11.49 -13.03
CA LYS A 141 -32.60 11.38 -12.18
C LYS A 141 -31.80 12.68 -12.04
N SER A 142 -32.22 13.76 -12.70
CA SER A 142 -31.49 15.03 -12.66
C SER A 142 -31.77 15.81 -11.37
N ALA A 143 -30.70 16.32 -10.77
CA ALA A 143 -30.75 17.21 -9.62
C ALA A 143 -30.95 18.68 -10.06
N TYR A 144 -31.26 19.56 -9.11
CA TYR A 144 -31.31 20.99 -9.38
C TYR A 144 -30.76 21.81 -8.22
N LEU A 145 -30.28 23.01 -8.55
CA LEU A 145 -29.75 23.99 -7.61
C LEU A 145 -30.80 25.08 -7.32
N GLU A 146 -30.83 25.54 -6.08
CA GLU A 146 -31.62 26.71 -5.65
C GLU A 146 -30.77 27.57 -4.72
N GLU A 147 -30.92 28.89 -4.81
CA GLU A 147 -30.31 29.83 -3.88
C GLU A 147 -31.41 30.47 -3.02
N ILE A 148 -31.34 30.28 -1.71
CA ILE A 148 -32.28 30.83 -0.73
C ILE A 148 -31.47 31.55 0.35
N ASP A 149 -31.73 32.83 0.57
CA ASP A 149 -31.07 33.65 1.60
C ASP A 149 -29.53 33.56 1.55
N ASN A 150 -28.95 33.66 0.35
CA ASN A 150 -27.51 33.50 0.06
C ASN A 150 -26.92 32.10 0.37
N ASN A 151 -27.76 31.11 0.66
CA ASN A 151 -27.35 29.71 0.81
C ASN A 151 -27.71 28.92 -0.45
N ILE A 152 -26.81 28.03 -0.85
CA ILE A 152 -26.98 27.20 -2.04
C ILE A 152 -27.49 25.83 -1.59
N PHE A 153 -28.59 25.38 -2.18
CA PHE A 153 -29.19 24.07 -1.93
C PHE A 153 -29.15 23.23 -3.19
N LEU A 154 -28.81 21.96 -3.04
CA LEU A 154 -28.90 20.94 -4.07
C LEU A 154 -30.01 19.96 -3.73
N TYR A 155 -30.90 19.74 -4.68
CA TYR A 155 -32.01 18.81 -4.56
C TYR A 155 -31.76 17.61 -5.46
N ILE A 156 -31.40 16.49 -4.83
CA ILE A 156 -31.05 15.25 -5.51
C ILE A 156 -32.26 14.32 -5.46
N PRO A 157 -32.74 13.75 -6.59
CA PRO A 157 -33.81 12.77 -6.54
C PRO A 157 -33.44 11.61 -5.60
N TYR A 158 -34.31 11.32 -4.62
CA TYR A 158 -34.03 10.32 -3.59
C TYR A 158 -34.32 8.90 -4.09
N GLN A 159 -33.58 8.50 -5.11
CA GLN A 159 -33.65 7.19 -5.76
C GLN A 159 -32.27 6.75 -6.22
N LYS A 160 -32.15 5.48 -6.57
CA LYS A 160 -30.88 4.90 -7.01
C LYS A 160 -30.35 5.59 -8.27
N ASP A 161 -29.02 5.72 -8.34
CA ASP A 161 -28.27 6.28 -9.47
C ASP A 161 -28.48 7.77 -9.76
N SER A 162 -28.94 8.55 -8.78
CA SER A 162 -29.03 10.01 -8.89
C SER A 162 -27.67 10.72 -8.76
N VAL A 163 -26.68 10.05 -8.16
CA VAL A 163 -25.33 10.60 -7.95
C VAL A 163 -24.29 9.61 -8.41
N LEU A 164 -23.40 10.02 -9.31
CA LEU A 164 -22.28 9.22 -9.78
C LEU A 164 -21.04 9.48 -8.93
N VAL A 165 -20.45 8.42 -8.37
CA VAL A 165 -19.22 8.49 -7.57
C VAL A 165 -17.99 8.53 -8.47
N ILE A 166 -17.16 9.56 -8.29
CA ILE A 166 -15.86 9.77 -8.94
C ILE A 166 -14.73 9.09 -8.18
N ASP A 167 -14.68 9.31 -6.87
CA ASP A 167 -13.70 8.70 -5.97
C ASP A 167 -14.34 8.35 -4.63
N GLY A 168 -13.89 7.24 -4.05
CA GLY A 168 -14.37 6.73 -2.76
C GLY A 168 -15.28 5.50 -2.85
N GLN A 169 -15.38 4.85 -4.00
CA GLN A 169 -16.22 3.64 -4.18
C GLN A 169 -15.95 2.53 -3.13
N HIS A 170 -14.68 2.21 -2.82
CA HIS A 170 -14.36 1.17 -1.83
C HIS A 170 -14.74 1.59 -0.41
N ARG A 171 -14.70 2.90 -0.10
CA ARG A 171 -15.14 3.44 1.20
C ARG A 171 -16.64 3.26 1.36
N LEU A 172 -17.41 3.59 0.32
CA LEU A 172 -18.86 3.40 0.32
C LEU A 172 -19.26 1.92 0.39
N LEU A 173 -18.57 1.05 -0.35
CA LEU A 173 -18.81 -0.40 -0.29
C LEU A 173 -18.46 -0.99 1.09
N GLY A 174 -17.34 -0.55 1.69
CA GLY A 174 -16.96 -0.95 3.04
C GLY A 174 -17.97 -0.49 4.08
N LEU A 175 -18.46 0.74 3.97
CA LEU A 175 -19.50 1.30 4.83
C LEU A 175 -20.84 0.56 4.66
N LYS A 176 -21.24 0.25 3.43
CA LYS A 176 -22.41 -0.58 3.13
C LYS A 176 -22.32 -1.99 3.72
N ALA A 177 -21.10 -2.52 3.87
CA ALA A 177 -20.83 -3.83 4.44
C ALA A 177 -20.60 -3.79 5.97
N ALA A 178 -20.49 -2.61 6.57
CA ALA A 178 -20.32 -2.40 8.01
C ALA A 178 -21.61 -2.73 8.79
N SER A 179 -21.55 -2.67 10.12
CA SER A 179 -22.76 -2.84 10.93
C SER A 179 -23.78 -1.74 10.65
N LYS A 180 -25.06 -2.04 10.93
CA LYS A 180 -26.13 -1.03 10.80
C LYS A 180 -25.89 0.15 11.75
N GLU A 181 -25.47 -0.13 12.98
CA GLU A 181 -25.12 0.88 13.99
C GLU A 181 -24.11 1.89 13.45
N VAL A 182 -23.03 1.42 12.83
CA VAL A 182 -22.04 2.31 12.20
C VAL A 182 -22.70 3.12 11.09
N THR A 183 -23.46 2.49 10.20
CA THR A 183 -24.03 3.16 9.02
C THR A 183 -25.09 4.22 9.36
N GLU A 184 -25.84 4.03 10.45
CA GLU A 184 -26.92 4.95 10.84
C GLU A 184 -26.40 6.27 11.40
N ASP A 185 -25.27 6.24 12.13
CA ASP A 185 -24.68 7.41 12.78
C ASP A 185 -23.42 7.96 12.06
N TYR A 186 -23.18 7.55 10.81
CA TYR A 186 -22.03 8.02 10.04
C TYR A 186 -22.36 9.19 9.11
N GLU A 187 -21.61 10.28 9.21
CA GLU A 187 -21.65 11.40 8.27
C GLU A 187 -20.50 11.31 7.26
N LEU A 188 -20.78 11.62 5.99
CA LEU A 188 -19.80 11.65 4.90
C LEU A 188 -19.56 13.09 4.45
N ILE A 189 -18.29 13.44 4.24
CA ILE A 189 -17.92 14.67 3.52
C ILE A 189 -18.05 14.38 2.03
N ILE A 190 -18.91 15.12 1.34
CA ILE A 190 -19.18 14.96 -0.10
C ILE A 190 -18.67 16.18 -0.85
N THR A 191 -17.87 15.95 -1.89
CA THR A 191 -17.42 16.98 -2.83
C THR A 191 -18.15 16.82 -4.16
N PHE A 192 -19.00 17.79 -4.50
CA PHE A 192 -19.77 17.85 -5.73
C PHE A 192 -19.02 18.61 -6.83
N ILE A 193 -18.71 17.90 -7.90
CA ILE A 193 -18.22 18.43 -9.17
C ILE A 193 -19.41 18.45 -10.13
N ILE A 194 -20.16 19.55 -10.12
CA ILE A 194 -21.43 19.71 -10.84
C ILE A 194 -21.38 20.98 -11.68
N GLY A 195 -22.11 21.00 -12.81
CA GLY A 195 -22.03 22.08 -13.79
C GLY A 195 -20.75 22.07 -14.65
N PHE A 196 -20.11 20.90 -14.77
CA PHE A 196 -18.96 20.69 -15.65
C PHE A 196 -19.34 19.78 -16.81
N ASP A 197 -18.71 20.00 -17.96
CA ASP A 197 -18.84 19.11 -19.11
C ASP A 197 -18.38 17.68 -18.78
N ARG A 198 -19.03 16.71 -19.41
CA ARG A 198 -18.75 15.27 -19.22
C ARG A 198 -17.28 14.91 -19.50
N SER A 199 -16.61 15.62 -20.40
CA SER A 199 -15.17 15.44 -20.70
C SER A 199 -14.27 15.85 -19.54
N ILE A 200 -14.57 16.97 -18.87
CA ILE A 200 -13.84 17.45 -17.69
C ILE A 200 -14.02 16.47 -16.54
N VAL A 201 -15.26 16.01 -16.33
CA VAL A 201 -15.59 14.97 -15.36
C VAL A 201 -14.77 13.70 -15.64
N ALA A 202 -14.75 13.21 -16.88
CA ALA A 202 -13.98 12.03 -17.27
C ALA A 202 -12.46 12.18 -17.05
N ASN A 203 -11.89 13.35 -17.34
CA ASN A 203 -10.47 13.63 -17.08
C ASN A 203 -10.16 13.62 -15.57
N LEU A 204 -11.07 14.18 -14.75
CA LEU A 204 -10.95 14.15 -13.29
C LEU A 204 -11.02 12.72 -12.75
N PHE A 205 -11.95 11.91 -13.25
CA PHE A 205 -12.05 10.46 -12.99
C PHE A 205 -10.70 9.77 -13.24
N TYR A 206 -10.12 9.97 -14.42
CA TYR A 206 -8.85 9.38 -14.80
C TYR A 206 -7.73 9.82 -13.88
N THR A 207 -7.59 11.14 -13.70
CA THR A 207 -6.51 11.74 -12.92
C THR A 207 -6.53 11.22 -11.47
N ILE A 208 -7.69 11.26 -10.80
CA ILE A 208 -7.80 10.85 -9.40
C ILE A 208 -7.58 9.34 -9.25
N ASN A 209 -8.26 8.52 -10.06
CA ASN A 209 -8.22 7.08 -9.87
C ASN A 209 -6.92 6.46 -10.38
N TYR A 210 -6.40 6.88 -11.53
CA TYR A 210 -5.31 6.18 -12.23
C TYR A 210 -3.94 6.83 -12.02
N THR A 211 -3.84 8.16 -11.88
CA THR A 211 -2.54 8.83 -11.75
C THR A 211 -2.05 8.93 -10.30
N GLN A 212 -2.95 8.78 -9.31
CA GLN A 212 -2.57 8.78 -7.90
C GLN A 212 -1.65 7.59 -7.59
N LYS A 213 -0.41 7.89 -7.20
CA LYS A 213 0.56 6.88 -6.74
C LYS A 213 0.22 6.44 -5.33
N SER A 214 0.34 5.14 -5.05
CA SER A 214 0.23 4.63 -3.69
C SER A 214 1.31 5.23 -2.80
N VAL A 215 0.98 5.42 -1.52
CA VAL A 215 1.95 5.87 -0.52
C VAL A 215 3.10 4.84 -0.47
N ASN A 216 4.34 5.32 -0.51
CA ASN A 216 5.50 4.44 -0.42
C ASN A 216 5.49 3.75 0.96
N LYS A 217 5.52 2.41 0.97
CA LYS A 217 5.53 1.62 2.21
C LYS A 217 6.61 2.04 3.20
N SER A 218 7.78 2.47 2.73
CA SER A 218 8.88 2.91 3.61
C SER A 218 8.52 4.18 4.37
N VAL A 219 7.74 5.08 3.75
CA VAL A 219 7.20 6.28 4.43
C VAL A 219 6.18 5.85 5.48
N LEU A 220 5.27 4.93 5.14
CA LEU A 220 4.31 4.40 6.10
C LEU A 220 5.01 3.75 7.31
N TYR A 221 5.99 2.88 7.08
CA TYR A 221 6.75 2.25 8.16
C TYR A 221 7.52 3.25 9.01
N HIS A 222 8.10 4.28 8.39
CA HIS A 222 8.76 5.34 9.13
C HIS A 222 7.77 6.12 10.00
N LEU A 223 6.61 6.52 9.48
CA LEU A 223 5.57 7.19 10.26
C LEU A 223 5.08 6.29 11.41
N MET A 224 4.79 5.02 11.13
CA MET A 224 4.38 4.07 12.17
C MET A 224 5.45 3.92 13.25
N GLY A 225 6.73 3.84 12.86
CA GLY A 225 7.83 3.71 13.81
C GLY A 225 8.08 4.97 14.65
N GLU A 226 8.02 6.16 14.05
CA GLU A 226 8.29 7.44 14.74
C GLU A 226 7.11 7.89 15.63
N PHE A 227 5.87 7.56 15.25
CA PHE A 227 4.67 7.97 15.99
C PHE A 227 4.13 6.92 16.96
N SER A 228 4.73 5.72 17.03
CA SER A 228 4.31 4.70 17.99
C SER A 228 4.72 5.09 19.42
N ARG A 229 3.75 5.08 20.34
CA ARG A 229 4.00 5.31 21.78
C ARG A 229 4.57 4.07 22.48
N GLU A 230 4.34 2.90 21.92
CA GLU A 230 4.84 1.60 22.42
C GLU A 230 5.80 0.99 21.39
N ILE A 231 6.80 0.24 21.86
CA ILE A 231 7.69 -0.51 20.96
C ILE A 231 6.95 -1.79 20.51
N ASP A 232 6.12 -1.62 19.48
CA ASP A 232 5.54 -2.74 18.75
C ASP A 232 6.55 -3.35 17.76
N LYS A 233 6.16 -4.42 17.05
CA LYS A 233 7.06 -5.12 16.12
C LYS A 233 7.56 -4.20 15.01
N MET A 234 6.71 -3.29 14.52
CA MET A 234 7.05 -2.37 13.43
C MET A 234 8.00 -1.30 13.91
N ALA A 235 7.73 -0.67 15.06
CA ALA A 235 8.60 0.31 15.69
C ALA A 235 9.97 -0.28 16.05
N PHE A 236 10.00 -1.50 16.59
CA PHE A 236 11.26 -2.21 16.86
C PHE A 236 12.07 -2.49 15.60
N MET A 237 11.42 -2.99 14.53
CA MET A 237 12.11 -3.25 13.26
C MET A 237 12.58 -1.96 12.59
N HIS A 238 11.78 -0.90 12.64
CA HIS A 238 12.17 0.44 12.17
C HIS A 238 13.44 0.91 12.90
N GLY A 239 13.44 0.88 14.23
CA GLY A 239 14.59 1.25 15.05
C GLY A 239 15.82 0.38 14.78
N THR A 240 15.64 -0.94 14.65
CA THR A 240 16.72 -1.87 14.31
C THR A 240 17.37 -1.51 12.97
N ILE A 241 16.56 -1.29 11.93
CA ILE A 241 17.07 -0.94 10.59
C ILE A 241 17.72 0.44 10.58
N LYS A 242 17.18 1.39 11.34
CA LYS A 242 17.79 2.72 11.54
C LYS A 242 19.18 2.59 12.14
N ILE A 243 19.32 1.79 13.21
CA ILE A 243 20.62 1.51 13.85
C ILE A 243 21.60 0.87 12.85
N LEU A 244 21.18 -0.15 12.10
CA LEU A 244 22.01 -0.78 11.07
C LEU A 244 22.46 0.21 9.97
N ASN A 245 21.68 1.25 9.69
CA ASN A 245 22.00 2.25 8.68
C ASN A 245 22.88 3.40 9.20
N GLU A 246 22.85 3.68 10.52
CA GLU A 246 23.48 4.84 11.14
C GLU A 246 24.81 4.54 11.84
N ILE A 247 25.01 3.30 12.33
CA ILE A 247 26.29 2.88 12.93
C ILE A 247 27.35 2.75 11.83
N GLU A 248 28.49 3.44 11.97
CA GLU A 248 29.56 3.49 10.95
C GLU A 248 30.22 2.12 10.72
N GLU A 249 30.37 1.35 11.79
CA GLU A 249 30.93 0.01 11.77
C GLU A 249 30.04 -0.98 11.03
N SER A 250 28.75 -0.71 10.89
CA SER A 250 27.81 -1.62 10.24
C SER A 250 28.10 -1.79 8.75
N ALA A 251 28.08 -3.03 8.26
CA ALA A 251 28.07 -3.32 6.82
C ALA A 251 26.92 -2.64 6.05
N LEU A 252 25.85 -2.23 6.73
CA LEU A 252 24.70 -1.52 6.14
C LEU A 252 24.74 0.01 6.35
N TYR A 253 25.84 0.56 6.88
CA TYR A 253 26.03 2.00 7.06
C TYR A 253 25.76 2.75 5.75
N LYS A 254 24.77 3.66 5.78
CA LYS A 254 24.31 4.46 4.64
C LYS A 254 23.95 3.64 3.39
N ARG A 255 23.50 2.39 3.54
CA ARG A 255 23.03 1.53 2.42
C ARG A 255 21.51 1.55 2.23
N ILE A 256 20.75 2.08 3.20
CA ILE A 256 19.28 1.91 3.25
C ILE A 256 18.55 3.22 2.92
N LYS A 257 17.63 3.14 1.94
CA LYS A 257 16.66 4.20 1.62
C LYS A 257 15.56 4.21 2.68
N MET A 258 15.78 4.97 3.76
CA MET A 258 14.84 5.02 4.90
C MET A 258 13.43 5.45 4.47
N LEU A 259 13.27 6.51 3.67
CA LEU A 259 11.96 6.95 3.16
C LEU A 259 11.57 6.31 1.81
N GLY A 260 12.28 5.26 1.40
CA GLY A 260 12.11 4.63 0.08
C GLY A 260 12.71 5.42 -1.08
N ASN A 261 13.24 6.62 -0.81
CA ASN A 261 13.95 7.46 -1.76
C ASN A 261 15.34 7.80 -1.21
N VAL A 262 16.26 8.13 -2.11
CA VAL A 262 17.61 8.57 -1.77
C VAL A 262 17.58 10.08 -1.48
N PRO A 263 18.06 10.55 -0.31
CA PRO A 263 18.15 11.98 -0.01
C PRO A 263 19.01 12.71 -1.06
N LYS A 264 18.49 13.83 -1.58
CA LYS A 264 19.19 14.63 -2.61
C LYS A 264 20.42 15.36 -2.09
N SER A 265 20.52 15.56 -0.77
CA SER A 265 21.63 16.23 -0.09
C SER A 265 22.90 15.40 0.00
N LEU A 266 22.84 14.09 -0.25
CA LEU A 266 23.99 13.19 -0.15
C LEU A 266 24.86 13.23 -1.41
N SER A 267 26.14 12.94 -1.26
CA SER A 267 27.07 12.82 -2.40
C SER A 267 26.66 11.69 -3.35
N ASN A 268 26.97 11.82 -4.64
CA ASN A 268 26.61 10.81 -5.63
C ASN A 268 27.17 9.42 -5.29
N GLU A 269 28.35 9.35 -4.67
CA GLU A 269 28.97 8.11 -4.19
C GLU A 269 28.10 7.41 -3.15
N VAL A 270 27.71 8.12 -2.07
CA VAL A 270 26.82 7.57 -1.04
C VAL A 270 25.47 7.18 -1.65
N ARG A 271 24.92 8.02 -2.52
CA ARG A 271 23.64 7.79 -3.18
C ARG A 271 23.62 6.51 -4.01
N LYS A 272 24.72 6.17 -4.70
CA LYS A 272 24.86 4.92 -5.46
C LYS A 272 24.84 3.69 -4.54
N GLN A 273 25.46 3.81 -3.37
CA GLN A 273 25.54 2.73 -2.38
C GLN A 273 24.22 2.46 -1.65
N MET A 274 23.28 3.40 -1.69
CA MET A 274 21.92 3.21 -1.18
C MET A 274 21.08 2.36 -2.14
N THR A 275 21.19 1.03 -2.05
CA THR A 275 20.59 0.07 -3.00
C THR A 275 19.30 -0.58 -2.49
N ILE A 276 19.09 -0.63 -1.17
CA ILE A 276 17.96 -1.33 -0.52
C ILE A 276 16.99 -0.34 0.12
N SER A 277 15.72 -0.74 0.27
CA SER A 277 14.71 0.07 0.96
C SER A 277 14.46 -0.44 2.37
N GLN A 278 14.02 0.46 3.26
CA GLN A 278 13.59 0.08 4.60
C GLN A 278 12.45 -0.96 4.55
N ALA A 279 11.47 -0.74 3.66
CA ALA A 279 10.34 -1.66 3.50
C ALA A 279 10.79 -3.08 3.16
N PHE A 280 11.79 -3.24 2.30
CA PHE A 280 12.34 -4.55 1.97
C PHE A 280 12.90 -5.26 3.20
N LEU A 281 13.72 -4.56 4.01
CA LEU A 281 14.30 -5.16 5.21
C LEU A 281 13.25 -5.51 6.27
N ILE A 282 12.25 -4.64 6.48
CA ILE A 282 11.14 -4.92 7.41
C ILE A 282 10.38 -6.15 6.93
N ASP A 283 9.96 -6.20 5.67
CA ASP A 283 9.17 -7.30 5.12
C ASP A 283 9.89 -8.66 5.24
N TYR A 284 11.22 -8.68 5.15
CA TYR A 284 12.01 -9.91 5.24
C TYR A 284 12.36 -10.32 6.68
N LEU A 285 12.55 -9.37 7.58
CA LEU A 285 13.01 -9.64 8.95
C LEU A 285 11.87 -9.71 9.97
N ILE A 286 10.74 -9.05 9.74
CA ILE A 286 9.64 -8.97 10.74
C ILE A 286 9.08 -10.35 11.09
N GLY A 287 9.07 -11.28 10.12
CA GLY A 287 8.69 -12.67 10.37
C GLY A 287 9.56 -13.35 11.43
N TYR A 288 10.81 -12.92 11.60
CA TYR A 288 11.77 -13.53 12.51
C TYR A 288 11.54 -13.14 13.98
N ILE A 289 10.80 -12.07 14.25
CA ILE A 289 10.37 -11.66 15.60
C ILE A 289 8.89 -11.96 15.87
N SER A 290 8.20 -12.64 14.96
CA SER A 290 6.74 -12.72 14.93
C SER A 290 6.24 -14.14 15.23
N LYS A 291 5.45 -14.32 16.30
CA LYS A 291 4.89 -15.64 16.68
C LYS A 291 4.08 -16.30 15.56
N GLU A 292 3.50 -15.49 14.68
CA GLU A 292 2.68 -15.92 13.54
C GLU A 292 3.50 -16.78 12.56
N ALA A 293 4.82 -16.61 12.51
CA ALA A 293 5.71 -17.40 11.67
C ALA A 293 6.09 -18.77 12.26
N LYS A 294 5.60 -19.16 13.46
CA LYS A 294 5.98 -20.42 14.14
C LYS A 294 5.82 -21.68 13.29
N ASN A 295 4.85 -21.69 12.37
CA ASN A 295 4.58 -22.85 11.51
C ASN A 295 5.43 -22.87 10.23
N SER A 296 6.07 -21.76 9.87
CA SER A 296 6.91 -21.61 8.67
C SER A 296 8.16 -22.49 8.72
N ILE A 297 8.78 -22.76 7.56
CA ILE A 297 10.14 -23.32 7.52
C ILE A 297 11.18 -22.29 7.98
N HIS A 298 10.92 -21.00 7.73
CA HIS A 298 11.70 -19.88 8.24
C HIS A 298 11.16 -19.52 9.62
N GLN A 299 11.73 -20.15 10.65
CA GLN A 299 11.28 -20.01 12.04
C GLN A 299 11.46 -18.58 12.57
N PRO A 300 10.66 -18.14 13.55
CA PRO A 300 10.81 -16.83 14.17
C PRO A 300 11.97 -16.83 15.17
N ILE A 301 13.20 -16.90 14.64
CA ILE A 301 14.43 -17.12 15.39
C ILE A 301 14.72 -16.08 16.47
N PHE A 302 14.15 -14.89 16.32
CA PHE A 302 14.33 -13.76 17.23
C PHE A 302 13.15 -13.51 18.17
N TYR A 303 12.06 -14.29 18.09
CA TYR A 303 10.86 -14.07 18.90
C TYR A 303 11.15 -14.11 20.41
N TYR A 304 11.96 -15.06 20.87
CA TYR A 304 12.35 -15.17 22.28
C TYR A 304 13.01 -13.89 22.79
N TYR A 305 13.96 -13.35 22.03
CA TYR A 305 14.69 -12.13 22.38
C TYR A 305 13.81 -10.89 22.28
N TYR A 306 12.94 -10.82 21.28
CA TYR A 306 12.03 -9.69 21.07
C TYR A 306 11.05 -9.51 22.25
N LYS A 307 10.60 -10.61 22.85
CA LYS A 307 9.65 -10.60 23.98
C LYS A 307 10.25 -10.00 25.26
N SER A 308 11.58 -10.04 25.41
CA SER A 308 12.27 -9.51 26.59
C SER A 308 13.02 -8.23 26.23
N GLU A 309 12.64 -7.10 26.84
CA GLU A 309 13.23 -5.79 26.53
C GLU A 309 14.76 -5.79 26.63
N ASN A 310 15.30 -6.41 27.68
CA ASN A 310 16.74 -6.52 27.91
C ASN A 310 17.47 -7.38 26.86
N MET A 311 16.76 -8.29 26.20
CA MET A 311 17.35 -9.20 25.21
C MET A 311 17.18 -8.70 23.77
N ARG A 312 16.36 -7.67 23.53
CA ARG A 312 16.14 -7.10 22.18
C ARG A 312 17.44 -6.64 21.52
N ILE A 313 18.39 -6.14 22.33
CA ILE A 313 19.70 -5.70 21.85
C ILE A 313 20.48 -6.83 21.16
N GLU A 314 20.27 -8.08 21.58
CA GLU A 314 20.94 -9.25 20.99
C GLU A 314 20.54 -9.48 19.53
N ILE A 315 19.31 -9.10 19.17
CA ILE A 315 18.84 -9.16 17.77
C ILE A 315 19.66 -8.20 16.92
N ILE A 316 19.85 -6.96 17.41
CA ILE A 316 20.57 -5.91 16.71
C ILE A 316 22.05 -6.30 16.58
N GLN A 317 22.67 -6.75 17.67
CA GLN A 317 24.07 -7.19 17.67
C GLN A 317 24.29 -8.40 16.74
N PHE A 318 23.38 -9.37 16.73
CA PHE A 318 23.48 -10.52 15.84
C PHE A 318 23.39 -10.09 14.37
N LEU A 319 22.44 -9.22 14.02
CA LEU A 319 22.30 -8.71 12.65
C LEU A 319 23.51 -7.90 12.19
N LEU A 320 24.08 -7.04 13.05
CA LEU A 320 25.34 -6.33 12.78
C LEU A 320 26.44 -7.33 12.40
N LYS A 321 26.72 -8.28 13.30
CA LYS A 321 27.76 -9.30 13.11
C LYS A 321 27.52 -10.16 11.87
N TYR A 322 26.26 -10.48 11.57
CA TYR A 322 25.89 -11.30 10.41
C TYR A 322 26.13 -10.60 9.08
N PHE A 323 25.73 -9.33 8.94
CA PHE A 323 26.00 -8.59 7.71
C PHE A 323 27.51 -8.25 7.58
N ASP A 324 28.17 -7.95 8.70
CA ASP A 324 29.63 -7.76 8.72
C ASP A 324 30.38 -9.02 8.28
N SER A 325 29.96 -10.21 8.72
CA SER A 325 30.61 -11.45 8.29
C SER A 325 30.46 -11.72 6.80
N ILE A 326 29.34 -11.31 6.18
CA ILE A 326 29.16 -11.40 4.73
C ILE A 326 30.04 -10.38 4.01
N ARG A 327 30.07 -9.12 4.48
CA ARG A 327 30.96 -8.08 3.93
C ARG A 327 32.42 -8.52 3.99
N GLU A 328 32.87 -9.10 5.10
CA GLU A 328 34.24 -9.59 5.25
C GLU A 328 34.55 -10.86 4.45
N ALA A 329 33.54 -11.68 4.13
CA ALA A 329 33.71 -12.83 3.25
C ALA A 329 33.80 -12.40 1.78
N LEU A 330 33.07 -11.35 1.39
CA LEU A 330 32.92 -10.89 0.00
C LEU A 330 33.12 -9.36 -0.14
N PRO A 331 34.27 -8.80 0.27
CA PRO A 331 34.43 -7.35 0.36
C PRO A 331 34.25 -6.63 -0.98
N GLU A 332 34.85 -7.14 -2.05
CA GLU A 332 34.72 -6.59 -3.40
C GLU A 332 33.26 -6.61 -3.89
N GLN A 333 32.58 -7.74 -3.72
CA GLN A 333 31.20 -7.91 -4.18
C GLN A 333 30.20 -7.11 -3.33
N TRP A 334 30.55 -6.81 -2.08
CA TRP A 334 29.71 -6.01 -1.18
C TRP A 334 29.73 -4.53 -1.57
N ASP A 335 30.92 -3.98 -1.83
CA ASP A 335 31.10 -2.55 -2.04
C ASP A 335 30.96 -2.10 -3.51
N ASN A 336 31.15 -3.00 -4.48
CA ASN A 336 30.98 -2.70 -5.90
C ASN A 336 29.55 -2.98 -6.40
N VAL A 337 28.62 -2.08 -6.06
CA VAL A 337 27.20 -2.14 -6.47
C VAL A 337 26.97 -1.97 -7.98
N ASP A 338 27.99 -1.51 -8.72
CA ASP A 338 27.96 -1.32 -10.16
C ASP A 338 28.21 -2.64 -10.91
N GLU A 339 28.92 -3.59 -10.29
CA GLU A 339 29.20 -4.91 -10.88
C GLU A 339 28.41 -6.05 -10.24
N TYR A 340 28.04 -5.93 -8.96
CA TYR A 340 27.43 -7.03 -8.21
C TYR A 340 26.00 -6.75 -7.74
N ILE A 341 25.26 -7.83 -7.46
CA ILE A 341 23.89 -7.81 -6.92
C ILE A 341 23.81 -8.19 -5.45
N LEU A 342 24.94 -8.48 -4.79
CA LEU A 342 25.00 -8.96 -3.40
C LEU A 342 24.25 -8.03 -2.44
N THR A 343 24.51 -6.73 -2.51
CA THR A 343 23.85 -5.72 -1.68
C THR A 343 22.57 -5.17 -2.30
N LYS A 344 21.94 -5.89 -3.24
CA LYS A 344 20.62 -5.56 -3.80
C LYS A 344 19.56 -6.51 -3.26
N THR A 345 18.29 -6.22 -3.56
CA THR A 345 17.12 -6.99 -3.12
C THR A 345 17.26 -8.51 -3.27
N VAL A 346 17.80 -8.99 -4.40
CA VAL A 346 17.95 -10.42 -4.68
C VAL A 346 19.05 -11.05 -3.83
N GLY A 347 20.27 -10.47 -3.85
CA GLY A 347 21.42 -10.98 -3.09
C GLY A 347 21.16 -10.93 -1.59
N LEU A 348 20.89 -9.73 -1.07
CA LEU A 348 20.70 -9.53 0.36
C LEU A 348 19.47 -10.28 0.87
N GLY A 349 18.42 -10.39 0.05
CA GLY A 349 17.23 -11.16 0.40
C GLY A 349 17.48 -12.66 0.48
N ALA A 350 18.38 -13.20 -0.35
CA ALA A 350 18.82 -14.58 -0.25
C ALA A 350 19.64 -14.81 1.03
N CYS A 351 20.56 -13.90 1.37
CA CYS A 351 21.28 -13.91 2.65
C CYS A 351 20.31 -13.86 3.84
N ILE A 352 19.35 -12.92 3.86
CA ILE A 352 18.37 -12.84 4.96
C ILE A 352 17.55 -14.14 5.07
N LYS A 353 17.16 -14.77 3.95
CA LYS A 353 16.45 -16.05 3.97
C LYS A 353 17.31 -17.25 4.40
N LEU A 354 18.63 -17.13 4.33
CA LEU A 354 19.57 -18.12 4.87
C LEU A 354 19.58 -18.10 6.41
N LEU A 355 19.37 -16.92 7.00
CA LEU A 355 19.51 -16.64 8.42
C LEU A 355 18.80 -17.64 9.35
N PRO A 356 17.52 -18.03 9.11
CA PRO A 356 16.84 -18.97 10.00
C PRO A 356 17.45 -20.37 9.99
N PHE A 357 17.96 -20.82 8.84
CA PHE A 357 18.60 -22.13 8.72
C PHE A 357 19.92 -22.16 9.48
N LEU A 358 20.74 -21.14 9.25
CA LEU A 358 22.02 -20.94 9.93
C LEU A 358 21.83 -20.89 11.46
N TYR A 359 20.94 -19.99 11.92
CA TYR A 359 20.69 -19.81 13.34
C TYR A 359 20.15 -21.08 14.00
N VAL A 360 19.17 -21.76 13.40
CA VAL A 360 18.57 -22.96 14.02
C VAL A 360 19.59 -24.09 14.13
N LYS A 361 20.47 -24.26 13.13
CA LYS A 361 21.55 -25.26 13.19
C LYS A 361 22.55 -24.92 14.30
N MET A 362 23.06 -23.69 14.35
CA MET A 362 23.94 -23.23 15.44
C MET A 362 23.28 -23.38 16.82
N PHE A 363 21.99 -23.02 16.92
CA PHE A 363 21.23 -23.10 18.16
C PHE A 363 21.16 -24.53 18.73
N ILE A 364 21.09 -25.53 17.85
CA ILE A 364 21.00 -26.93 18.25
C ILE A 364 22.39 -27.53 18.47
N ASP A 365 23.30 -27.35 17.52
CA ASP A 365 24.60 -28.04 17.52
C ASP A 365 25.61 -27.38 18.48
N GLU A 366 25.63 -26.06 18.56
CA GLU A 366 26.64 -25.30 19.32
C GLU A 366 26.05 -24.71 20.60
N TYR A 367 24.85 -24.11 20.50
CA TYR A 367 24.26 -23.43 21.65
C TYR A 367 23.60 -24.44 22.60
N GLN A 368 23.44 -25.70 22.18
CA GLN A 368 22.79 -26.75 22.99
C GLN A 368 21.40 -26.30 23.49
N MET A 369 20.70 -25.53 22.66
CA MET A 369 19.39 -24.95 22.90
C MET A 369 19.31 -23.91 24.05
N ASP A 370 20.45 -23.32 24.43
CA ASP A 370 20.51 -22.17 25.34
C ASP A 370 20.53 -20.85 24.56
N PRO A 371 19.45 -20.05 24.59
CA PRO A 371 19.40 -18.77 23.87
C PRO A 371 20.40 -17.74 24.39
N LYS A 372 20.91 -17.88 25.62
CA LYS A 372 21.88 -16.92 26.17
C LYS A 372 23.24 -17.01 25.50
N LYS A 373 23.56 -18.13 24.85
CA LYS A 373 24.83 -18.30 24.12
C LYS A 373 24.93 -17.45 22.85
N ILE A 374 23.84 -16.79 22.42
CA ILE A 374 23.90 -15.83 21.30
C ILE A 374 24.97 -14.75 21.50
N VAL A 375 25.23 -14.34 22.75
CA VAL A 375 26.24 -13.31 23.09
C VAL A 375 27.66 -13.73 22.72
N GLN A 376 27.92 -15.04 22.63
CA GLN A 376 29.24 -15.61 22.33
C GLN A 376 29.58 -15.50 20.83
N ILE A 377 28.57 -15.24 19.99
CA ILE A 377 28.77 -15.13 18.55
C ILE A 377 29.59 -13.88 18.21
N ASN A 378 30.54 -14.03 17.30
CA ASN A 378 31.31 -12.93 16.73
C ASN A 378 31.38 -13.06 15.20
N VAL A 379 31.94 -12.05 14.55
CA VAL A 379 32.04 -11.96 13.08
C VAL A 379 32.83 -13.14 12.50
N ASN A 380 33.94 -13.54 13.13
CA ASN A 380 34.76 -14.66 12.66
C ASN A 380 34.02 -16.00 12.73
N THR A 381 33.26 -16.25 13.80
CA THR A 381 32.44 -17.47 13.91
C THR A 381 31.41 -17.53 12.78
N LEU A 382 30.68 -16.44 12.54
CA LEU A 382 29.69 -16.38 11.45
C LEU A 382 30.36 -16.51 10.08
N LYS A 383 31.51 -15.84 9.87
CA LYS A 383 32.29 -15.94 8.63
C LYS A 383 32.71 -17.39 8.35
N ASN A 384 33.17 -18.11 9.37
CA ASN A 384 33.51 -19.52 9.24
C ASN A 384 32.30 -20.38 8.89
N HIS A 385 31.12 -20.10 9.46
CA HIS A 385 29.88 -20.80 9.10
C HIS A 385 29.35 -20.41 7.71
N LEU A 386 29.83 -19.31 7.13
CA LEU A 386 29.52 -18.88 5.78
C LEU A 386 30.59 -19.32 4.76
N LYS A 387 31.61 -20.08 5.18
CA LYS A 387 32.64 -20.59 4.25
C LYS A 387 31.99 -21.38 3.12
N GLY A 388 32.40 -21.09 1.88
CA GLY A 388 31.78 -21.56 0.65
C GLY A 388 30.88 -20.51 -0.02
N ILE A 389 30.51 -19.42 0.68
CA ILE A 389 29.78 -18.30 0.07
C ILE A 389 30.55 -17.63 -1.07
N GLU A 390 31.88 -17.71 -1.05
CA GLU A 390 32.80 -17.19 -2.08
C GLU A 390 32.67 -17.89 -3.44
N THR A 391 32.09 -19.09 -3.49
CA THR A 391 31.85 -19.79 -4.76
C THR A 391 30.63 -19.26 -5.50
N ILE A 392 29.79 -18.46 -4.84
CA ILE A 392 28.57 -17.92 -5.40
C ILE A 392 28.87 -16.70 -6.28
N ASN A 393 28.38 -16.75 -7.52
CA ASN A 393 28.54 -15.64 -8.46
C ASN A 393 27.41 -14.59 -8.28
N PHE A 394 27.70 -13.48 -7.60
CA PHE A 394 26.78 -12.35 -7.49
C PHE A 394 26.96 -11.28 -8.59
N SER A 395 27.70 -11.56 -9.66
CA SER A 395 27.88 -10.58 -10.75
C SER A 395 26.55 -10.28 -11.45
N LYS A 396 26.38 -9.02 -11.89
CA LYS A 396 25.27 -8.59 -12.76
C LYS A 396 25.31 -9.23 -14.15
N SER A 397 26.45 -9.72 -14.60
CA SER A 397 26.53 -10.51 -15.84
C SER A 397 26.22 -11.99 -15.60
N GLY A 398 26.08 -12.42 -14.35
CA GLY A 398 25.74 -13.79 -13.97
C GLY A 398 24.25 -14.12 -14.06
N GLU A 399 23.90 -15.36 -13.68
CA GLU A 399 22.54 -15.93 -13.78
C GLU A 399 21.45 -15.05 -13.15
N TYR A 400 21.80 -14.28 -12.11
CA TYR A 400 20.87 -13.52 -11.28
C TYR A 400 20.84 -12.01 -11.57
N GLY A 401 21.70 -11.52 -12.46
CA GLY A 401 21.91 -10.09 -12.66
C GLY A 401 20.73 -9.33 -13.30
N SER A 402 19.94 -10.02 -14.11
CA SER A 402 18.88 -9.42 -14.94
C SER A 402 17.45 -9.71 -14.45
N VAL A 403 17.30 -10.52 -13.38
CA VAL A 403 15.99 -11.07 -13.01
C VAL A 403 15.61 -10.67 -11.59
N GLY A 404 14.92 -9.53 -11.45
CA GLY A 404 14.35 -9.04 -10.20
C GLY A 404 13.08 -9.80 -9.77
N SER A 405 13.11 -11.13 -9.71
CA SER A 405 11.95 -11.95 -9.36
C SER A 405 12.14 -12.69 -8.03
N ALA A 406 11.03 -13.01 -7.36
CA ALA A 406 11.03 -13.88 -6.18
C ALA A 406 11.61 -15.29 -6.48
N GLY A 407 11.53 -15.74 -7.74
CA GLY A 407 12.12 -16.99 -8.20
C GLY A 407 13.65 -16.97 -8.15
N SER A 408 14.28 -15.90 -8.62
CA SER A 408 15.74 -15.72 -8.62
C SER A 408 16.31 -15.74 -7.20
N LEU A 409 15.65 -15.05 -6.28
CA LEU A 409 16.04 -15.03 -4.87
C LEU A 409 15.97 -16.43 -4.26
N ASN A 410 14.89 -17.19 -4.54
CA ASN A 410 14.76 -18.53 -4.01
C ASN A 410 15.83 -19.48 -4.58
N LYS A 411 16.18 -19.37 -5.87
CA LYS A 411 17.27 -20.14 -6.49
C LYS A 411 18.62 -19.81 -5.86
N LEU A 412 18.94 -18.52 -5.71
CA LEU A 412 20.18 -18.06 -5.08
C LEU A 412 20.29 -18.57 -3.62
N LYS A 413 19.19 -18.53 -2.87
CA LYS A 413 19.13 -19.11 -1.52
C LYS A 413 19.36 -20.63 -1.50
N LYS A 414 18.89 -21.37 -2.52
CA LYS A 414 19.20 -22.82 -2.64
C LYS A 414 20.69 -23.02 -2.87
N GLN A 415 21.28 -22.30 -3.82
CA GLN A 415 22.72 -22.38 -4.10
C GLN A 415 23.57 -22.02 -2.88
N LEU A 416 23.18 -20.98 -2.12
CA LEU A 416 23.86 -20.65 -0.86
C LEU A 416 23.89 -21.83 0.10
N ILE A 417 22.76 -22.54 0.26
CA ILE A 417 22.68 -23.71 1.14
C ILE A 417 23.53 -24.88 0.62
N GLU A 418 23.58 -25.07 -0.69
CA GLU A 418 24.34 -26.17 -1.32
C GLU A 418 25.85 -25.95 -1.29
N ASN A 419 26.31 -24.68 -1.29
CA ASN A 419 27.74 -24.36 -1.36
C ASN A 419 28.36 -24.01 -0.01
N ILE A 420 27.56 -23.63 0.99
CA ILE A 420 28.09 -23.29 2.31
C ILE A 420 28.36 -24.58 3.09
N ASP A 421 29.64 -24.81 3.41
CA ASP A 421 30.16 -26.02 4.05
C ASP A 421 29.40 -26.38 5.33
N PHE A 422 28.97 -25.36 6.09
CA PHE A 422 28.29 -25.53 7.36
C PHE A 422 26.98 -26.30 7.25
N PHE A 423 26.28 -26.25 6.10
CA PHE A 423 25.02 -26.99 5.92
C PHE A 423 25.23 -28.46 5.58
N GLN A 424 26.42 -28.85 5.12
CA GLN A 424 26.76 -30.24 4.75
C GLN A 424 25.69 -30.86 3.83
N ALA A 425 25.32 -30.14 2.78
CA ALA A 425 24.22 -30.47 1.90
C ALA A 425 24.73 -30.95 0.53
N ASP A 426 24.31 -32.14 0.10
CA ASP A 426 24.59 -32.59 -1.28
C ASP A 426 23.76 -31.81 -2.31
N ASN A 427 22.51 -31.50 -1.95
CA ASN A 427 21.60 -30.64 -2.69
C ASN A 427 20.56 -30.04 -1.72
N TYR A 428 19.83 -29.03 -2.18
CA TYR A 428 18.85 -28.33 -1.33
C TYR A 428 17.70 -29.23 -0.85
N GLU A 429 17.23 -30.17 -1.67
CA GLU A 429 16.15 -31.09 -1.29
C GLU A 429 16.57 -32.04 -0.16
N ASP A 430 17.80 -32.57 -0.23
CA ASP A 430 18.37 -33.39 0.84
C ASP A 430 18.57 -32.57 2.12
N PHE A 431 19.15 -31.37 2.00
CA PHE A 431 19.26 -30.44 3.12
C PHE A 431 17.91 -30.21 3.80
N LEU A 432 16.86 -29.94 3.04
CA LEU A 432 15.54 -29.67 3.60
C LEU A 432 14.98 -30.87 4.37
N ARG A 433 15.23 -32.09 3.90
CA ARG A 433 14.82 -33.32 4.58
C ARG A 433 15.54 -33.43 5.92
N VAL A 434 16.88 -33.38 5.90
CA VAL A 434 17.73 -33.46 7.10
C VAL A 434 17.41 -32.35 8.09
N PHE A 435 17.23 -31.11 7.60
CA PHE A 435 16.88 -29.95 8.42
C PHE A 435 15.53 -30.13 9.11
N LYS A 436 14.51 -30.62 8.39
CA LYS A 436 13.18 -30.85 8.98
C LYS A 436 13.21 -31.91 10.07
N GLU A 437 13.89 -33.03 9.81
CA GLU A 437 13.96 -34.18 10.71
C GLU A 437 14.78 -33.87 11.96
N ASN A 438 15.98 -33.31 11.80
CA ASN A 438 16.95 -33.20 12.88
C ASN A 438 16.91 -31.87 13.61
N TYR A 439 16.44 -30.80 12.96
CA TYR A 439 16.58 -29.43 13.46
C TYR A 439 15.24 -28.74 13.70
N LEU A 440 14.40 -28.62 12.67
CA LEU A 440 13.16 -27.85 12.72
C LEU A 440 12.21 -28.35 13.82
N SER A 441 12.03 -29.66 13.94
CA SER A 441 11.15 -30.27 14.94
C SER A 441 11.61 -29.95 16.37
N LYS A 442 12.92 -30.07 16.64
CA LYS A 442 13.52 -29.75 17.95
C LYS A 442 13.35 -28.26 18.28
N TYR A 443 13.62 -27.38 17.31
CA TYR A 443 13.48 -25.94 17.49
C TYR A 443 12.02 -25.54 17.76
N LYS A 444 11.06 -26.05 16.98
CA LYS A 444 9.62 -25.78 17.19
C LYS A 444 9.17 -26.22 18.59
N LYS A 445 9.61 -27.40 19.04
CA LYS A 445 9.30 -27.91 20.39
C LYS A 445 9.88 -26.99 21.48
N TRP A 446 11.08 -26.47 21.27
CA TRP A 446 11.69 -25.50 22.19
C TRP A 446 10.93 -24.18 22.20
N LEU A 447 10.68 -23.59 21.03
CA LEU A 447 10.04 -22.29 20.88
C LEU A 447 8.63 -22.28 21.49
N THR A 448 7.88 -23.39 21.36
CA THR A 448 6.53 -23.54 21.93
C THR A 448 6.49 -23.33 23.45
N LYS A 449 7.59 -23.51 24.16
CA LYS A 449 7.66 -23.22 25.61
C LYS A 449 7.63 -21.72 25.93
N TYR A 450 7.85 -20.86 24.93
CA TYR A 450 8.02 -19.42 25.08
C TYR A 450 7.01 -18.59 24.28
N LEU A 451 6.26 -19.24 23.37
CA LEU A 451 5.08 -18.69 22.70
C LEU A 451 3.97 -18.46 23.72
#